data_AF-A0A5J9VDS9-F1
#
_entry.id   AF-A0A5J9VDS9-F1
#
_cell.length_a   1.000
_cell.length_b   1.000
_cell.length_c   1.000
_cell.angle_alpha   90.00
_cell.angle_beta   90.00
_cell.angle_gamma   90.00
#
_symmetry.space_group_name_H-M   'P 1'
#
loop_
_entity.id
_entity.type
_entity.pdbx_description
1 polymer ?
#
loop_
_entity_poly.entity_id
_entity_poly.type
_entity_poly.pdbx_seq_one_letter_code
_entity_poly.pdbx_strand_id
1 'polypeptide(L)'
;MAGEHQLALSLPAKGKRSPGTTAAASVERRATPVTERARRRTMNGLYAELAALIPRLPARASKTRILEAAIEHVGALRATAAELEAHRASIKLGPIEKEETQESLTPTSCPLPQPSFPHPRPYLVDLIDRGKEAASCSPEVLI
;
A
#
# COMPACT_ATOMS: atom_id res chain seq x y z
N MET A 1 0.86 45.86 21.19
CA MET A 1 -0.59 45.74 20.95
C MET A 1 -0.97 44.28 21.14
N ALA A 2 -1.49 43.93 22.31
CA ALA A 2 -1.94 42.58 22.65
C ALA A 2 -3.33 42.34 22.03
N GLY A 3 -3.51 41.18 21.40
CA GLY A 3 -4.76 40.80 20.74
C GLY A 3 -4.95 39.29 20.81
N GLU A 4 -5.21 38.80 22.02
CA GLU A 4 -5.58 37.40 22.27
C GLU A 4 -7.05 37.20 21.91
N HIS A 5 -7.34 36.61 20.76
CA HIS A 5 -8.69 36.18 20.40
C HIS A 5 -8.99 34.84 21.07
N GLN A 6 -9.51 34.88 22.30
CA GLN A 6 -10.09 33.72 22.97
C GLN A 6 -11.38 33.31 22.24
N LEU A 7 -11.31 32.24 21.45
CA LEU A 7 -12.48 31.59 20.85
C LEU A 7 -13.13 30.68 21.90
N ALA A 8 -14.02 31.26 22.70
CA ALA A 8 -14.86 30.52 23.63
C ALA A 8 -15.94 29.75 22.86
N LEU A 9 -15.79 28.43 22.75
CA LEU A 9 -16.81 27.51 22.24
C LEU A 9 -17.94 27.40 23.27
N SER A 10 -19.05 28.09 23.04
CA SER A 10 -20.24 28.01 23.89
C SER A 10 -21.02 26.72 23.59
N LEU A 11 -21.11 25.84 24.58
CA LEU A 11 -22.01 24.69 24.58
C LEU A 11 -23.43 25.17 24.94
N PRO A 12 -24.48 24.82 24.19
CA PRO A 12 -25.83 25.27 24.51
C PRO A 12 -26.35 24.56 25.77
N ALA A 13 -26.65 25.37 26.78
CA ALA A 13 -27.29 24.97 28.02
C ALA A 13 -28.70 24.43 27.79
N LYS A 14 -29.06 23.43 28.58
CA LYS A 14 -30.33 22.70 28.57
C LYS A 14 -31.48 23.62 29.01
N GLY A 15 -32.18 24.19 28.03
CA GLY A 15 -33.33 25.08 28.22
C GLY A 15 -34.58 24.57 27.49
N LYS A 16 -35.75 24.90 28.06
CA LYS A 16 -37.08 24.36 27.78
C LYS A 16 -37.57 24.54 26.32
N ARG A 17 -38.43 23.61 25.89
CA ARG A 17 -39.02 23.45 24.55
C ARG A 17 -39.68 24.73 24.03
N SER A 18 -39.35 25.10 22.80
CA SER A 18 -40.14 25.98 21.92
C SER A 18 -40.36 25.24 20.59
N PRO A 19 -41.60 25.09 20.09
CA PRO A 19 -41.88 24.40 18.83
C PRO A 19 -41.88 25.43 17.70
N GLY A 20 -40.73 25.59 17.04
CA GLY A 20 -40.64 26.43 15.86
C GLY A 20 -39.23 26.42 15.29
N THR A 21 -39.10 26.05 14.02
CA THR A 21 -37.87 26.24 13.22
C THR A 21 -36.75 25.20 13.40
N THR A 22 -37.07 23.89 13.29
CA THR A 22 -36.07 22.83 13.00
C THR A 22 -36.57 21.76 12.02
N ALA A 23 -37.38 22.14 11.02
CA ALA A 23 -37.72 21.20 9.95
C ALA A 23 -36.54 21.00 8.97
N ALA A 24 -35.70 22.01 8.74
CA ALA A 24 -34.59 21.90 7.78
C ALA A 24 -33.36 21.14 8.33
N ALA A 25 -33.12 21.13 9.64
CA ALA A 25 -31.94 20.47 10.26
C ALA A 25 -32.21 19.04 10.77
N SER A 26 -33.40 18.49 10.53
CA SER A 26 -33.81 17.15 10.98
C SER A 26 -34.00 16.14 9.84
N VAL A 27 -34.10 16.59 8.59
CA VAL A 27 -34.17 15.70 7.41
C VAL A 27 -32.90 14.85 7.26
N GLU A 28 -31.76 15.35 7.75
CA GLU A 28 -30.47 14.65 7.71
C GLU A 28 -30.28 13.64 8.86
N ARG A 29 -31.18 13.60 9.85
CA ARG A 29 -30.94 12.86 11.12
C ARG A 29 -31.53 11.47 11.22
N ARG A 30 -32.10 10.91 10.16
CA ARG A 30 -32.54 9.50 10.16
C ARG A 30 -32.29 8.85 8.80
N ALA A 31 -31.03 8.47 8.56
CA ALA A 31 -30.76 7.47 7.54
C ALA A 31 -31.60 6.23 7.86
N THR A 32 -32.46 5.83 6.92
CA THR A 32 -33.22 4.59 7.07
C THR A 32 -32.22 3.41 7.04
N PRO A 33 -32.55 2.25 7.64
CA PRO A 33 -31.65 1.09 7.59
C PRO A 33 -31.28 0.68 6.16
N VAL A 34 -32.15 0.96 5.18
CA VAL A 34 -31.89 0.73 3.75
C VAL A 34 -30.82 1.69 3.21
N THR A 35 -30.92 2.99 3.49
CA THR A 35 -29.93 3.97 3.02
C THR A 35 -28.57 3.76 3.70
N GLU A 36 -28.55 3.42 4.99
CA GLU A 36 -27.30 3.12 5.69
C GLU A 36 -26.65 1.81 5.18
N ARG A 37 -27.45 0.78 4.86
CA ARG A 37 -26.92 -0.44 4.24
C ARG A 37 -26.32 -0.15 2.86
N ALA A 38 -26.98 0.66 2.04
CA ALA A 38 -26.44 1.08 0.75
C ALA A 38 -25.11 1.81 0.93
N ARG A 39 -25.04 2.79 1.84
CA ARG A 39 -23.80 3.52 2.15
C ARG A 39 -22.67 2.59 2.60
N ARG A 40 -22.94 1.62 3.47
CA ARG A 40 -21.94 0.64 3.92
C ARG A 40 -21.43 -0.25 2.79
N ARG A 41 -22.31 -0.66 1.88
CA ARG A 41 -21.93 -1.44 0.69
C ARG A 41 -20.98 -0.63 -0.19
N THR A 42 -21.32 0.63 -0.49
CA THR A 42 -20.45 1.55 -1.25
C THR A 42 -19.09 1.71 -0.57
N MET A 43 -19.08 2.03 0.72
CA MET A 43 -17.83 2.18 1.48
C MET A 43 -16.98 0.91 1.47
N ASN A 44 -17.59 -0.26 1.66
CA ASN A 44 -16.87 -1.52 1.63
C ASN A 44 -16.31 -1.84 0.23
N GLY A 45 -17.01 -1.46 -0.84
CA GLY A 45 -16.52 -1.53 -2.21
C GLY A 45 -15.23 -0.72 -2.40
N LEU A 46 -15.22 0.53 -1.95
CA LEU A 46 -14.04 1.39 -2.03
C LEU A 46 -12.83 0.83 -1.27
N TYR A 47 -13.04 0.22 -0.09
CA TYR A 47 -11.96 -0.45 0.62
C TYR A 47 -11.43 -1.69 -0.12
N ALA A 48 -12.30 -2.43 -0.82
CA ALA A 48 -11.89 -3.57 -1.62
C ALA A 48 -11.10 -3.14 -2.87
N GLU A 49 -11.55 -2.09 -3.55
CA GLU A 49 -10.82 -1.48 -4.67
C GLU A 49 -9.45 -0.98 -4.24
N LEU A 50 -9.39 -0.25 -3.11
CA LEU A 50 -8.12 0.22 -2.56
C LEU A 50 -7.19 -0.94 -2.19
N ALA A 51 -7.71 -2.00 -1.57
CA ALA A 51 -6.94 -3.19 -1.20
C ALA A 51 -6.35 -3.90 -2.44
N ALA A 52 -7.06 -3.92 -3.57
CA ALA A 52 -6.61 -4.55 -4.80
C ALA A 52 -5.42 -3.81 -5.46
N LEU A 53 -5.26 -2.51 -5.19
CA LEU A 53 -4.14 -1.70 -5.70
C LEU A 53 -2.86 -1.87 -4.88
N ILE A 54 -2.94 -2.42 -3.67
CA ILE A 54 -1.81 -2.49 -2.75
C ILE A 54 -1.11 -3.84 -2.91
N PRO A 55 0.18 -3.86 -3.31
CA PRO A 55 0.91 -5.10 -3.48
C PRO A 55 1.13 -5.79 -2.13
N ARG A 56 1.08 -7.14 -2.16
CA ARG A 56 1.36 -8.01 -0.98
C ARG A 56 0.44 -7.80 0.21
N LEU A 57 -0.70 -7.16 0.02
CA LEU A 57 -1.71 -7.04 1.08
C LEU A 57 -2.45 -8.39 1.24
N PRO A 58 -2.64 -8.90 2.47
CA PRO A 58 -3.39 -10.13 2.68
C PRO A 58 -4.86 -9.96 2.28
N ALA A 59 -5.45 -11.00 1.69
CA ALA A 59 -6.83 -10.98 1.17
C ALA A 59 -7.90 -10.60 2.22
N ARG A 60 -7.60 -10.79 3.52
CA ARG A 60 -8.48 -10.43 4.65
C ARG A 60 -7.85 -9.37 5.56
N ALA A 61 -7.25 -8.33 4.97
CA ALA A 61 -6.74 -7.19 5.73
C ALA A 61 -7.87 -6.39 6.42
N SER A 62 -7.59 -5.85 7.61
CA SER A 62 -8.50 -4.92 8.29
C SER A 62 -8.50 -3.55 7.58
N LYS A 63 -9.57 -2.76 7.76
CA LYS A 63 -9.67 -1.41 7.16
C LYS A 63 -8.51 -0.50 7.54
N THR A 64 -8.08 -0.54 8.80
CA THR A 64 -6.92 0.21 9.27
C THR A 64 -5.65 -0.24 8.55
N ARG A 65 -5.44 -1.55 8.43
CA ARG A 65 -4.27 -2.10 7.74
C ARG A 65 -4.24 -1.76 6.25
N ILE A 66 -5.40 -1.77 5.58
CA ILE A 66 -5.54 -1.31 4.19
C ILE A 66 -5.07 0.14 4.06
N LEU A 67 -5.51 1.03 4.95
CA LEU A 67 -5.15 2.45 4.90
C LEU A 67 -3.65 2.69 5.19
N GLU A 68 -3.11 2.04 6.21
CA GLU A 68 -1.68 2.11 6.54
C GLU A 68 -0.81 1.66 5.36
N ALA A 69 -1.14 0.50 4.78
CA ALA A 69 -0.40 -0.03 3.64
C ALA A 69 -0.55 0.84 2.39
N ALA A 70 -1.70 1.50 2.20
CA ALA A 70 -1.89 2.47 1.12
C ALA A 70 -0.96 3.68 1.28
N ILE A 71 -0.87 4.23 2.50
CA ILE A 71 -0.01 5.37 2.82
C ILE A 71 1.46 5.01 2.55
N GLU A 72 1.89 3.85 3.05
CA GLU A 72 3.23 3.33 2.82
C GLU A 72 3.52 3.15 1.32
N HIS A 73 2.59 2.54 0.58
CA HIS A 73 2.74 2.27 -0.85
C HIS A 73 2.85 3.56 -1.67
N VAL A 74 1.99 4.55 -1.40
CA VAL A 74 2.09 5.87 -2.06
C VAL A 74 3.40 6.56 -1.71
N GLY A 75 3.88 6.43 -0.47
CA GLY A 75 5.19 6.93 -0.05
C GLY A 75 6.33 6.33 -0.87
N ALA A 76 6.34 5.00 -1.02
CA ALA A 76 7.34 4.30 -1.83
C ALA A 76 7.28 4.72 -3.31
N LEU A 77 6.08 4.79 -3.90
CA LEU A 77 5.92 5.25 -5.29
C LEU A 77 6.46 6.67 -5.50
N ARG A 78 6.23 7.59 -4.56
CA ARG A 78 6.78 8.95 -4.62
C ARG A 78 8.31 8.97 -4.54
N ALA A 79 8.90 8.15 -3.67
CA ALA A 79 10.35 8.03 -3.58
C ALA A 79 10.95 7.51 -4.90
N THR A 80 10.41 6.41 -5.44
CA THR A 80 10.86 5.85 -6.72
C THR A 80 10.69 6.83 -7.88
N ALA A 81 9.59 7.60 -7.91
CA ALA A 81 9.40 8.63 -8.92
C ALA A 81 10.47 9.74 -8.82
N ALA A 82 10.81 10.18 -7.60
CA ALA A 82 11.86 11.17 -7.39
C ALA A 82 13.24 10.66 -7.84
N GLU A 83 13.59 9.42 -7.51
CA GLU A 83 14.83 8.78 -7.96
C GLU A 83 14.91 8.68 -9.49
N LEU A 84 13.81 8.27 -10.13
CA LEU A 84 13.75 8.17 -11.59
C LEU A 84 13.86 9.54 -12.27
N GLU A 85 13.26 10.58 -11.71
CA GLU A 85 13.42 11.94 -12.23
C GLU A 85 14.84 12.49 -12.04
N ALA A 86 15.49 12.20 -10.91
CA ALA A 86 16.89 12.55 -10.71
C ALA A 86 17.80 11.82 -11.71
N HIS A 87 17.56 10.54 -11.96
CA HIS A 87 18.29 9.76 -12.96
C HIS A 87 18.05 10.32 -14.38
N ARG A 88 16.80 10.63 -14.74
CA ARG A 88 16.47 11.28 -16.02
C ARG A 88 17.17 12.63 -16.18
N ALA A 89 17.26 13.43 -15.11
CA ALA A 89 17.98 14.71 -15.14
C ALA A 89 19.48 14.50 -15.37
N SER A 90 20.10 13.52 -14.69
CA SER A 90 21.52 13.20 -14.89
C SER A 90 21.84 12.73 -16.31
N ILE A 91 20.95 11.93 -16.92
CA ILE A 91 21.10 11.50 -18.32
C ILE A 91 20.91 12.68 -19.28
N LYS A 92 19.92 13.54 -19.04
CA LYS A 92 19.65 14.72 -19.88
C LYS A 92 20.80 15.74 -19.83
N LEU A 93 21.50 15.85 -18.71
CA LEU A 93 22.64 16.75 -18.55
C LEU A 93 23.92 16.21 -19.18
N GLY A 94 23.98 14.91 -19.51
CA GLY A 94 25.13 14.26 -20.13
C GLY A 94 26.41 14.32 -19.27
N PRO A 95 27.43 13.50 -19.54
CA PRO A 95 28.76 13.77 -19.01
C PRO A 95 29.30 15.02 -19.72
N ILE A 96 29.29 16.17 -19.04
CA ILE A 96 30.32 17.17 -19.30
C ILE A 96 31.57 16.60 -18.65
N GLU A 97 32.32 15.87 -19.46
CA GLU A 97 33.65 15.38 -19.15
C GLU A 97 34.48 16.54 -18.61
N LYS A 98 34.86 16.44 -17.34
CA LYS A 98 36.14 17.01 -16.91
C LYS A 98 37.18 15.92 -17.20
N GLU A 99 37.64 15.86 -18.45
CA GLU A 99 39.01 15.42 -18.69
C GLU A 99 39.92 16.47 -18.04
N GLU A 100 40.60 16.10 -16.95
CA GLU A 100 41.95 16.60 -16.69
C GLU A 100 42.83 15.40 -16.33
N THR A 101 43.48 14.96 -17.40
CA THR A 101 44.69 14.16 -17.59
C THR A 101 45.78 14.29 -16.52
N GLN A 102 46.42 13.13 -16.23
CA GLN A 102 47.77 12.88 -15.65
C GLN A 102 47.93 13.09 -14.13
N GLU A 103 48.68 12.29 -13.36
CA GLU A 103 49.64 11.21 -13.60
C GLU A 103 49.98 10.59 -12.22
N SER A 104 50.18 9.26 -12.16
CA SER A 104 51.17 8.54 -11.31
C SER A 104 50.67 7.19 -10.75
N LEU A 105 51.07 6.14 -11.48
CA LEU A 105 51.72 4.91 -11.01
C LEU A 105 51.60 4.55 -9.50
N THR A 106 50.91 3.46 -9.18
CA THR A 106 51.51 2.16 -8.77
C THR A 106 50.41 1.11 -8.52
N PRO A 107 50.58 -0.16 -8.95
CA PRO A 107 49.70 -1.24 -8.53
C PRO A 107 50.19 -1.80 -7.20
N THR A 108 49.72 -1.24 -6.08
CA THR A 108 49.88 -1.93 -4.79
C THR A 108 48.80 -2.99 -4.68
N SER A 109 49.24 -4.23 -4.90
CA SER A 109 48.57 -5.47 -4.56
C SER A 109 47.98 -5.42 -3.15
N CYS A 110 46.67 -5.22 -3.04
CA CYS A 110 45.92 -5.55 -1.84
C CYS A 110 45.41 -6.99 -1.98
N PRO A 111 45.85 -7.96 -1.15
CA PRO A 111 45.22 -9.26 -1.12
C PRO A 111 43.81 -9.12 -0.53
N LEU A 112 42.80 -9.50 -1.31
CA LEU A 112 41.42 -9.66 -0.88
C LEU A 112 41.34 -10.62 0.32
N PRO A 113 40.56 -10.33 1.37
CA PRO A 113 40.19 -11.34 2.35
C PRO A 113 39.23 -12.31 1.67
N GLN A 114 39.61 -13.60 1.65
CA GLN A 114 38.77 -14.65 1.10
C GLN A 114 37.45 -14.74 1.87
N PRO A 115 36.28 -14.71 1.21
CA PRO A 115 35.05 -15.14 1.84
C PRO A 115 35.12 -16.65 2.04
N SER A 116 35.15 -17.09 3.30
CA SER A 116 34.92 -18.48 3.67
C SER A 116 33.47 -18.84 3.30
N PHE A 117 33.27 -19.39 2.11
CA PHE A 117 32.00 -19.98 1.72
C PHE A 117 31.75 -21.23 2.58
N PRO A 118 30.62 -21.34 3.29
CA PRO A 118 30.19 -22.62 3.83
C PRO A 118 29.83 -23.54 2.66
N HIS A 119 30.38 -24.76 2.70
CA HIS A 119 30.18 -25.80 1.70
C HIS A 119 28.71 -25.99 1.30
N PRO A 120 28.40 -26.20 0.01
CA PRO A 120 27.10 -26.70 -0.39
C PRO A 120 26.96 -28.14 0.12
N ARG A 121 25.91 -28.40 0.91
CA ARG A 121 25.52 -29.78 1.21
C ARG A 121 25.13 -30.48 -0.09
N PRO A 122 25.62 -31.71 -0.35
CA PRO A 122 25.21 -32.47 -1.51
C PRO A 122 23.89 -33.18 -1.19
N TYR A 123 22.81 -32.74 -1.81
CA TYR A 123 21.68 -33.60 -2.14
C TYR A 123 21.01 -33.09 -3.41
N LEU A 124 21.52 -33.60 -4.54
CA LEU A 124 20.74 -33.92 -5.75
C LEU A 124 19.41 -34.57 -5.30
N VAL A 125 18.25 -34.02 -5.64
CA VAL A 125 17.56 -34.12 -6.95
C VAL A 125 17.57 -35.57 -7.46
N ASP A 126 16.43 -36.23 -7.26
CA ASP A 126 15.78 -37.28 -8.06
C ASP A 126 14.49 -37.63 -7.27
N LEU A 127 13.27 -37.71 -7.77
CA LEU A 127 12.81 -38.16 -9.07
C LEU A 127 11.38 -37.60 -9.30
N ILE A 128 11.16 -37.01 -10.45
CA ILE A 128 9.83 -36.90 -11.06
C ILE A 128 9.48 -38.31 -11.56
N ASP A 129 8.51 -39.00 -10.96
CA ASP A 129 7.51 -39.78 -11.72
C ASP A 129 6.46 -40.45 -10.80
N ARG A 130 5.19 -40.06 -10.97
CA ARG A 130 4.02 -40.94 -10.85
C ARG A 130 2.78 -40.21 -11.35
N GLY A 131 2.68 -40.14 -12.67
CA GLY A 131 1.37 -40.11 -13.34
C GLY A 131 0.81 -41.54 -13.47
N LYS A 132 -0.53 -41.64 -13.53
CA LYS A 132 -1.37 -42.84 -13.74
C LYS A 132 -1.54 -43.73 -12.49
N GLU A 133 -2.74 -44.13 -12.05
CA GLU A 133 -3.99 -44.53 -12.72
C GLU A 133 -5.21 -44.15 -11.83
N ALA A 134 -6.26 -43.53 -12.39
CA ALA A 134 -7.52 -44.16 -12.87
C ALA A 134 -8.65 -44.24 -11.81
N ALA A 135 -9.89 -44.37 -12.30
CA ALA A 135 -11.20 -44.33 -11.63
C ALA A 135 -11.75 -42.90 -11.42
N SER A 136 -12.47 -42.26 -12.35
CA SER A 136 -13.64 -42.72 -13.12
C SER A 136 -14.65 -43.52 -12.28
N CYS A 137 -15.45 -42.80 -11.48
CA CYS A 137 -16.76 -43.27 -11.02
C CYS A 137 -17.81 -42.22 -11.38
N SER A 138 -18.17 -42.20 -12.66
CA SER A 138 -19.57 -42.03 -13.06
C SER A 138 -19.94 -43.31 -13.80
N PRO A 139 -21.10 -43.90 -13.48
CA PRO A 139 -22.09 -43.99 -14.55
C PRO A 139 -23.54 -43.76 -14.09
N GLU A 140 -24.29 -43.21 -15.05
CA GLU A 140 -25.69 -43.51 -15.42
C GLU A 140 -26.81 -43.33 -14.38
N VAL A 141 -27.73 -42.39 -14.62
CA VAL A 141 -28.98 -42.57 -15.40
C VAL A 141 -29.93 -43.55 -14.72
N LEU A 142 -30.98 -43.00 -14.11
CA LEU A 142 -32.30 -43.62 -14.10
C LEU A 142 -33.35 -42.52 -14.16
N ILE A 143 -34.29 -42.77 -15.07
CA ILE A 143 -35.42 -41.98 -15.54
C ILE A 143 -36.34 -41.54 -14.40
#